data_AF-A0A8B6GHE4-F1
#
_entry.id   AF-A0A8B6GHE4-F1
#
_cell.length_a   1.000
_cell.length_b   1.000
_cell.length_c   1.000
_cell.angle_alpha   90.00
_cell.angle_beta   90.00
_cell.angle_gamma   90.00
#
_symmetry.space_group_name_H-M   'P 1'
#
loop_
_entity.id
_entity.type
_entity.pdbx_description
1 polymer ?
#
loop_
_entity_poly.entity_id
_entity_poly.type
_entity_poly.pdbx_seq_one_letter_code
_entity_poly.pdbx_strand_id
1 'polypeptide(L)'
;MAQWHEAFRIYEAIYFEKYPTESPKLMKYAAIIANLAEKAGIEAAFFYDQAYRQWREVDPLHLPWDGVNGELFNEALAMGLIGKTNAMKQPFLTQSLTAPALKQKRFCYAFNNESGCTARICRYEHTCQVCGGDHSRRDCQQSKHENADSNSTNRRGP
;
A
#
# COMPACT_ATOMS: atom_id res chain seq x y z
N MET A 1 -21.52 -11.02 8.20
CA MET A 1 -22.47 -9.88 8.19
C MET A 1 -23.91 -10.28 8.47
N ALA A 2 -24.47 -11.35 7.90
CA ALA A 2 -25.89 -11.70 8.11
C ALA A 2 -26.28 -11.86 9.59
N GLN A 3 -25.47 -12.59 10.37
CA GLN A 3 -25.70 -12.76 11.81
C GLN A 3 -25.63 -11.44 12.59
N TRP A 4 -24.70 -10.56 12.24
CA TRP A 4 -24.59 -9.25 12.87
C TRP A 4 -25.81 -8.38 12.58
N HIS A 5 -26.30 -8.34 11.34
CA HIS A 5 -27.52 -7.60 11.00
C HIS A 5 -28.74 -8.12 11.75
N GLU A 6 -28.86 -9.44 11.91
CA GLU A 6 -29.97 -10.03 12.65
C GLU A 6 -29.92 -9.66 14.13
N ALA A 7 -28.75 -9.82 14.77
CA ALA A 7 -28.56 -9.38 16.15
C ALA A 7 -28.76 -7.87 16.32
N PHE A 8 -28.30 -7.07 15.35
CA PHE A 8 -28.44 -5.61 15.37
C PHE A 8 -29.90 -5.18 15.27
N ARG A 9 -30.73 -5.85 14.47
CA ARG A 9 -32.17 -5.56 14.39
C ARG A 9 -32.91 -5.85 15.69
N ILE A 10 -32.55 -6.94 16.38
CA ILE A 10 -33.11 -7.24 17.70
C ILE A 10 -32.72 -6.14 18.68
N TYR A 11 -31.46 -5.71 18.64
CA TYR A 11 -30.98 -4.57 19.43
C TYR A 11 -31.74 -3.27 19.10
N GLU A 12 -31.93 -2.94 17.82
CA GLU A 12 -32.70 -1.78 17.36
C GLU A 12 -34.13 -1.80 17.91
N ALA A 13 -34.82 -2.93 17.79
CA ALA A 13 -36.20 -3.08 18.26
C ALA A 13 -36.32 -2.76 19.75
N ILE A 14 -35.43 -3.30 20.59
CA ILE A 14 -35.39 -3.05 22.03
C ILE A 14 -35.00 -1.59 22.32
N TYR A 15 -34.04 -1.05 21.57
CA TYR A 15 -33.56 0.32 21.76
C TYR A 15 -34.65 1.37 21.46
N PHE A 16 -35.47 1.12 20.43
CA PHE A 16 -36.53 2.03 20.01
C PHE A 16 -37.67 2.13 21.01
N GLU A 17 -37.91 1.11 21.83
CA GLU A 17 -38.90 1.20 22.91
C GLU A 17 -38.56 2.31 23.91
N LYS A 18 -37.27 2.53 24.16
CA LYS A 18 -36.79 3.57 25.09
C LYS A 18 -36.48 4.90 24.40
N TYR A 19 -35.92 4.86 23.19
CA TYR A 19 -35.46 6.05 22.47
C TYR A 19 -35.99 6.10 21.02
N PRO A 20 -37.31 6.26 20.82
CA PRO A 20 -37.91 6.22 19.49
C PRO A 20 -37.37 7.31 18.54
N THR A 21 -37.00 8.47 19.09
CA THR A 21 -36.44 9.59 18.33
C THR A 21 -35.05 9.32 17.76
N GLU A 22 -34.33 8.32 18.28
CA GLU A 22 -33.00 7.96 17.78
C GLU A 22 -33.04 6.94 16.63
N SER A 23 -34.21 6.41 16.30
CA SER A 23 -34.39 5.39 15.25
C SER A 23 -33.69 5.70 13.93
N PRO A 24 -33.91 6.85 13.27
CA PRO A 24 -33.23 7.15 12.00
C PRO A 24 -31.70 7.26 12.15
N LYS A 25 -31.22 7.67 13.32
CA LYS A 25 -29.78 7.79 13.59
C LYS A 25 -29.13 6.42 13.73
N LEU A 26 -29.80 5.49 14.43
CA LEU A 26 -29.32 4.13 14.62
C LEU A 26 -29.33 3.33 13.30
N MET A 27 -30.30 3.58 12.43
CA MET A 27 -30.30 3.00 11.07
C MET A 27 -29.11 3.52 10.24
N LYS A 28 -28.78 4.81 10.36
CA LYS A 28 -27.58 5.39 9.71
C LYS A 28 -26.30 4.74 10.25
N TYR A 29 -26.22 4.48 11.56
CA TYR A 29 -25.12 3.72 12.15
C TYR A 29 -24.99 2.32 11.54
N ALA A 30 -26.10 1.59 11.39
CA ALA A 30 -26.08 0.28 10.73
C ALA A 30 -25.51 0.34 9.30
N ALA A 31 -25.84 1.39 8.55
CA ALA A 31 -25.30 1.62 7.21
C ALA A 31 -23.80 1.93 7.23
N ILE A 32 -23.30 2.67 8.24
CA ILE A 32 -21.87 2.92 8.44
C ILE A 32 -21.11 1.60 8.65
N ILE A 33 -21.61 0.72 9.53
CA ILE A 33 -20.99 -0.58 9.80
C ILE A 33 -21.00 -1.47 8.55
N ALA A 34 -22.13 -1.50 7.82
CA ALA A 34 -22.23 -2.27 6.58
C ALA A 34 -21.24 -1.78 5.52
N ASN A 35 -21.11 -0.46 5.34
CA ASN A 35 -20.17 0.15 4.41
C ASN A 35 -18.71 -0.14 4.80
N LEU A 36 -18.40 -0.10 6.10
CA LEU A 36 -17.08 -0.43 6.61
C LEU A 36 -16.75 -1.91 6.38
N ALA A 37 -17.72 -2.81 6.57
CA ALA A 37 -17.55 -4.24 6.30
C ALA A 37 -17.25 -4.52 4.82
N GLU A 38 -17.89 -3.80 3.90
CA GLU A 38 -17.64 -3.89 2.47
C GLU A 38 -16.22 -3.41 2.12
N LYS A 39 -15.76 -2.30 2.72
CA LYS A 39 -14.46 -1.69 2.42
C LYS A 39 -13.28 -2.42 3.06
N ALA A 40 -13.39 -2.72 4.35
CA ALA A 40 -12.30 -3.17 5.21
C ALA A 40 -12.46 -4.62 5.70
N GLY A 41 -13.60 -5.25 5.46
CA GLY A 41 -13.90 -6.60 5.92
C GLY A 41 -14.68 -6.64 7.23
N ILE A 42 -15.24 -7.81 7.53
CA ILE A 42 -16.16 -8.05 8.64
C ILE A 42 -15.49 -7.78 10.00
N GLU A 43 -14.23 -8.19 10.15
CA GLU A 43 -13.48 -8.05 11.40
C GLU A 43 -13.23 -6.58 11.76
N ALA A 44 -12.85 -5.77 10.78
CA ALA A 44 -12.70 -4.31 10.95
C ALA A 44 -14.03 -3.64 11.33
N ALA A 45 -15.13 -4.08 10.72
CA ALA A 45 -16.46 -3.57 11.05
C ALA A 45 -16.88 -3.92 12.48
N PHE A 46 -16.56 -5.12 12.96
CA PHE A 46 -16.84 -5.53 14.34
C PHE A 46 -15.98 -4.79 15.36
N PHE A 47 -14.69 -4.58 15.06
CA PHE A 47 -13.80 -3.75 15.88
C PHE A 47 -14.38 -2.35 16.05
N TYR A 48 -14.76 -1.70 14.95
CA TYR A 48 -15.36 -0.37 15.00
C TYR A 48 -16.69 -0.38 15.77
N ASP A 49 -17.58 -1.35 15.53
CA ASP A 49 -18.88 -1.43 16.22
C ASP A 49 -18.71 -1.53 17.73
N GLN A 50 -17.80 -2.40 18.18
CA GLN A 50 -17.54 -2.59 19.61
C GLN A 50 -16.93 -1.33 20.24
N ALA A 51 -15.87 -0.77 19.64
CA ALA A 51 -15.18 0.39 20.17
C ALA A 51 -16.11 1.61 20.20
N TYR A 52 -16.88 1.83 19.13
CA TYR A 52 -17.82 2.96 19.05
C TYR A 52 -18.88 2.89 20.14
N ARG A 53 -19.47 1.72 20.38
CA ARG A 53 -20.46 1.53 21.45
C ARG A 53 -19.88 1.76 22.84
N GLN A 54 -18.66 1.29 23.11
CA GLN A 54 -17.96 1.52 24.37
C GLN A 54 -17.69 3.01 24.61
N TRP A 55 -17.20 3.72 23.60
CA TRP A 55 -17.00 5.17 23.70
C TRP A 55 -18.31 5.93 23.89
N ARG A 56 -19.36 5.52 23.18
CA ARG A 56 -20.70 6.12 23.32
C ARG A 56 -21.30 5.89 24.70
N GLU A 57 -21.00 4.77 25.36
CA GLU A 57 -21.44 4.51 26.74
C GLU A 57 -20.88 5.56 27.71
N VAL A 58 -19.63 5.99 27.50
CA VAL A 58 -18.96 7.01 28.31
C VAL A 58 -19.46 8.42 27.97
N ASP A 59 -19.57 8.74 26.68
CA ASP A 59 -19.96 10.08 26.21
C ASP A 59 -20.95 10.02 25.02
N PRO A 60 -22.25 9.85 25.29
CA PRO A 60 -23.26 9.72 24.25
C PRO A 60 -23.56 11.03 23.52
N LEU A 61 -23.22 12.18 24.09
CA LEU A 61 -23.49 13.50 23.50
C LEU A 61 -22.51 13.81 22.36
N HIS A 62 -21.24 13.44 22.52
CA HIS A 62 -20.21 13.66 21.50
C HIS A 62 -20.14 12.54 20.46
N LEU A 63 -20.78 11.39 20.72
CA LEU A 63 -20.87 10.24 19.82
C LEU A 63 -22.34 9.87 19.53
N PRO A 64 -23.10 10.74 18.85
CA PRO A 64 -24.46 10.41 18.45
C PRO A 64 -24.43 9.37 17.31
N TRP A 65 -25.38 8.45 17.26
CA TRP A 65 -25.41 7.35 16.28
C TRP A 65 -25.26 7.78 14.81
N ASP A 66 -25.68 8.99 14.47
CA ASP A 66 -25.55 9.56 13.13
C ASP A 66 -24.17 10.16 12.81
N GLY A 67 -23.26 10.17 13.79
CA GLY A 67 -21.88 10.60 13.70
C GLY A 67 -20.89 9.45 13.49
N VAL A 68 -19.76 9.76 12.86
CA VAL A 68 -18.64 8.83 12.66
C VAL A 68 -17.51 9.26 13.58
N ASN A 69 -16.95 8.33 14.36
CA ASN A 69 -15.69 8.58 15.05
C ASN A 69 -14.56 8.40 14.03
N GLY A 70 -13.96 9.50 13.60
CA GLY A 70 -12.94 9.49 12.54
C GLY A 70 -11.70 8.68 12.90
N GLU A 71 -11.26 8.69 14.16
CA GLU A 71 -10.08 7.95 14.61
C GLU A 71 -10.34 6.45 14.54
N LEU A 72 -11.43 5.98 15.17
CA LEU A 72 -11.83 4.57 15.13
C LEU A 72 -12.09 4.09 13.70
N PHE A 73 -12.71 4.95 12.86
CA PHE A 73 -13.04 4.59 11.49
C PHE A 73 -11.79 4.40 10.64
N ASN A 74 -10.82 5.31 10.77
CA ASN A 74 -9.54 5.22 10.08
C ASN A 74 -8.73 4.01 10.57
N GLU A 75 -8.74 3.73 11.87
CA GLU A 75 -8.10 2.53 12.42
C GLU A 75 -8.70 1.25 11.85
N ALA A 76 -10.03 1.14 11.81
CA ALA A 76 -10.71 0.01 11.21
C ALA A 76 -10.42 -0.13 9.70
N LEU A 77 -10.39 0.98 8.96
CA LEU A 77 -9.97 0.96 7.55
C LEU A 77 -8.53 0.46 7.39
N ALA A 78 -7.62 0.89 8.26
CA ALA A 78 -6.23 0.47 8.25
C ALA A 78 -6.09 -1.03 8.55
N MET A 79 -6.88 -1.58 9.48
CA MET A 79 -6.91 -3.04 9.74
C MET A 79 -7.25 -3.82 8.46
N GLY A 80 -8.26 -3.38 7.70
CA GLY A 80 -8.63 -3.99 6.44
C GLY A 80 -7.57 -3.87 5.34
N LEU A 81 -6.79 -2.79 5.35
CA LEU A 81 -5.64 -2.60 4.46
C LEU A 81 -4.48 -3.53 4.83
N ILE A 82 -4.13 -3.66 6.10
CA ILE A 82 -3.03 -4.51 6.56
C ILE A 82 -3.29 -5.97 6.16
N GLY A 83 -4.51 -6.47 6.36
CA GLY A 83 -4.93 -7.80 5.91
C GLY A 83 -4.77 -8.00 4.39
N LYS A 84 -5.03 -6.97 3.59
CA LYS A 84 -4.84 -6.99 2.12
C LYS A 84 -3.38 -6.86 1.71
N THR A 85 -2.56 -6.08 2.43
CA THR A 85 -1.12 -5.91 2.12
C THR A 85 -0.30 -7.14 2.43
N ASN A 86 -0.68 -7.96 3.41
CA ASN A 86 -0.05 -9.26 3.63
C ASN A 86 -0.32 -10.25 2.48
N ALA A 87 -1.42 -10.05 1.73
CA ALA A 87 -1.71 -10.80 0.51
C ALA A 87 -1.04 -10.19 -0.74
N MET A 88 -0.79 -8.87 -0.76
CA MET A 88 -0.07 -8.21 -1.83
C MET A 88 1.41 -8.06 -1.48
N LYS A 89 2.21 -9.06 -1.89
CA LYS A 89 3.67 -8.91 -2.01
C LYS A 89 3.94 -7.70 -2.91
N GLN A 90 4.19 -6.55 -2.30
CA GLN A 90 4.56 -5.32 -2.99
C GLN A 90 5.86 -5.61 -3.76
N PRO A 91 5.87 -5.54 -5.10
CA PRO A 91 7.05 -5.88 -5.89
C PRO A 91 8.21 -4.88 -5.68
N PHE A 92 7.95 -3.74 -5.04
CA PHE A 92 8.95 -2.70 -4.82
C PHE A 92 9.54 -2.66 -3.40
N LEU A 93 8.86 -3.21 -2.40
CA LEU A 93 9.28 -3.13 -0.98
C LEU A 93 9.95 -4.40 -0.45
N THR A 94 9.96 -5.50 -1.20
CA THR A 94 10.64 -6.75 -0.81
C THR A 94 12.11 -6.80 -1.26
N GLN A 95 12.66 -5.72 -1.82
CA GLN A 95 14.09 -5.59 -2.08
C GLN A 95 14.86 -5.14 -0.83
N SER A 96 14.57 -5.75 0.31
CA SER A 96 15.33 -5.53 1.54
C SER A 96 15.23 -6.76 2.43
N LEU A 97 16.35 -7.48 2.48
CA LEU A 97 16.83 -8.34 3.57
C LEU A 97 16.66 -9.88 3.52
N THR A 98 15.92 -10.52 2.60
CA THR A 98 15.84 -12.01 2.64
C THR A 98 15.76 -12.76 1.30
N ALA A 99 15.94 -12.10 0.15
CA ALA A 99 16.17 -12.85 -1.09
C ALA A 99 17.64 -13.30 -1.16
N PRO A 100 17.96 -14.56 -1.49
CA PRO A 100 19.35 -14.94 -1.78
C PRO A 100 19.80 -14.03 -2.91
N ALA A 101 20.79 -13.20 -2.60
CA ALA A 101 21.30 -12.19 -3.51
C ALA A 101 21.56 -12.84 -4.87
N LEU A 102 20.69 -12.56 -5.85
CA LEU A 102 21.14 -12.45 -7.22
C LEU A 102 22.39 -11.58 -7.09
N LYS A 103 23.55 -12.17 -7.39
CA LYS A 103 24.83 -11.47 -7.49
C LYS A 103 24.66 -10.38 -8.55
N GLN A 104 23.98 -9.30 -8.20
CA GLN A 104 23.98 -8.09 -8.98
C GLN A 104 25.42 -7.62 -8.83
N LYS A 105 26.22 -7.90 -9.86
CA LYS A 105 27.59 -7.42 -9.97
C LYS A 105 27.53 -5.93 -9.69
N ARG A 106 28.02 -5.51 -8.52
CA ARG A 106 28.02 -4.11 -8.13
C ARG A 106 29.19 -3.48 -8.86
N PHE A 107 28.97 -3.06 -10.10
CA PHE A 107 29.97 -2.36 -10.91
C PHE A 107 30.13 -0.92 -10.41
N CYS A 108 31.32 -0.36 -10.55
CA CYS A 108 31.60 1.01 -10.11
C CYS A 108 31.00 2.02 -11.09
N TYR A 109 30.07 2.86 -10.60
CA TYR A 109 29.45 3.91 -11.41
C TYR A 109 30.44 5.01 -11.80
N ALA A 110 31.35 5.41 -10.90
CA ALA A 110 32.38 6.40 -11.22
C ALA A 110 33.34 5.90 -12.31
N PHE A 111 33.72 4.62 -12.28
CA PHE A 111 34.50 4.00 -13.35
C PHE A 111 33.74 4.01 -14.70
N ASN A 112 32.44 3.72 -14.70
CA ASN A 112 31.64 3.62 -15.93
C ASN A 112 31.22 4.98 -16.51
N ASN A 113 30.86 5.93 -15.66
CA ASN A 113 30.16 7.16 -16.05
C ASN A 113 30.96 8.44 -15.79
N GLU A 114 32.09 8.41 -15.07
CA GLU A 114 32.93 9.59 -14.82
C GLU A 114 34.28 9.43 -15.56
N SER A 115 35.25 10.35 -15.36
CA SER A 115 36.58 10.27 -15.99
C SER A 115 37.52 9.25 -15.35
N GLY A 116 36.98 8.31 -14.56
CA GLY A 116 37.71 7.28 -13.84
C GLY A 116 37.36 7.25 -12.34
N CYS A 117 37.49 6.08 -11.72
CA CYS A 117 37.31 5.94 -10.27
C CYS A 117 38.55 6.47 -9.52
N THR A 118 38.36 7.47 -8.66
CA THR A 118 39.45 8.10 -7.87
C THR A 118 39.75 7.37 -6.55
N ALA A 119 38.96 6.35 -6.21
CA ALA A 119 39.15 5.61 -4.97
C ALA A 119 40.40 4.72 -5.05
N ARG A 120 41.32 4.84 -4.07
CA ARG A 120 42.50 3.96 -3.96
C ARG A 120 42.13 2.48 -3.80
N ILE A 121 41.02 2.20 -3.12
CA ILE A 121 40.45 0.85 -2.95
C ILE A 121 38.96 0.96 -3.24
N CYS A 122 38.55 0.56 -4.44
CA CYS A 122 37.15 0.56 -4.83
C CYS A 122 36.46 -0.72 -4.33
N ARG A 123 35.30 -0.57 -3.70
CA ARG A 123 34.47 -1.70 -3.24
C ARG A 123 33.65 -2.34 -4.36
N TYR A 124 33.66 -1.73 -5.54
CA TYR A 124 32.83 -2.08 -6.68
C TYR A 124 33.71 -2.53 -7.86
N GLU A 125 33.23 -3.48 -8.63
CA GLU A 125 33.99 -4.07 -9.75
C GLU A 125 34.14 -3.05 -10.88
N HIS A 126 35.35 -2.89 -11.41
CA HIS A 126 35.63 -1.99 -12.54
C HIS A 126 35.40 -2.71 -13.87
N THR A 127 34.13 -3.05 -14.11
CA THR A 127 33.69 -3.68 -15.36
C THR A 127 32.64 -2.83 -16.05
N CYS A 128 32.59 -2.93 -17.38
CA CYS A 128 31.65 -2.22 -18.23
C CYS A 128 30.22 -2.59 -17.87
N GLN A 129 29.36 -1.60 -17.60
CA GLN A 129 27.94 -1.83 -17.31
C GLN A 129 27.18 -2.49 -18.48
N VAL A 130 27.64 -2.29 -19.72
CA VAL A 130 26.93 -2.75 -20.93
C VAL A 130 27.35 -4.18 -21.29
N CYS A 131 28.65 -4.45 -21.36
CA CYS A 131 29.16 -5.72 -21.87
C CYS A 131 29.95 -6.55 -20.84
N GLY A 132 30.19 -6.01 -19.63
CA GLY A 132 30.93 -6.69 -18.57
C GLY A 132 32.45 -6.82 -18.77
N GLY A 133 33.04 -6.15 -19.77
CA GLY A 133 34.50 -6.19 -20.03
C GLY A 133 35.31 -5.18 -19.22
N ASP A 134 36.65 -5.25 -19.33
CA ASP A 134 37.62 -4.42 -18.58
C ASP A 134 37.78 -3.00 -19.15
N HIS A 135 36.67 -2.30 -19.41
CA HIS A 135 36.65 -0.91 -19.89
C HIS A 135 35.46 -0.15 -19.29
N SER A 136 35.52 1.19 -19.32
CA SER A 136 34.39 2.02 -18.90
C SER A 136 33.24 1.92 -19.89
N ARG A 137 31.99 2.13 -19.46
CA ARG A 137 30.84 2.25 -20.38
C ARG A 137 31.06 3.27 -21.51
N ARG A 138 31.82 4.34 -21.25
CA ARG A 138 32.15 5.39 -22.23
C ARG A 138 33.05 4.88 -23.36
N ASP A 139 33.91 3.92 -23.07
CA ASP A 139 34.85 3.31 -24.02
C ASP A 139 34.29 2.04 -24.67
N CYS A 140 33.04 1.67 -24.36
CA CYS A 140 32.41 0.48 -24.89
C CYS A 140 32.07 0.64 -26.37
N GLN A 141 32.46 -0.33 -27.19
CA GLN A 141 32.10 -0.34 -28.61
C GLN A 141 30.64 -0.76 -28.85
N GLN A 142 30.07 -1.62 -27.99
CA GLN A 142 28.68 -2.06 -28.11
C GLN A 142 27.66 -0.93 -27.85
N SER A 143 27.97 0.00 -26.95
CA SER A 143 27.11 1.18 -26.69
C SER A 143 27.05 2.17 -27.86
N LYS A 144 28.05 2.12 -28.77
CA LYS A 144 28.09 2.93 -30.00
C LYS A 144 27.20 2.34 -31.10
N HIS A 145 27.02 1.02 -31.13
CA HIS A 145 26.15 0.36 -32.10
C HIS A 145 24.66 0.57 -31.81
N GLU A 146 24.23 0.55 -30.54
CA GLU A 146 22.83 0.78 -30.15
C GLU A 146 22.32 2.18 -30.54
N ASN A 147 23.19 3.19 -30.52
CA ASN A 147 22.84 4.56 -30.94
C ASN A 147 22.83 4.74 -32.48
N ALA A 148 23.54 3.90 -33.23
CA ALA A 148 23.58 3.98 -34.69
C ALA A 148 22.30 3.41 -35.35
N ASP A 149 21.76 2.31 -34.80
CA ASP A 149 20.51 1.71 -35.29
C ASP A 149 19.27 2.59 -35.03
N SER A 150 19.35 3.46 -34.03
CA SER A 150 18.27 4.41 -33.71
C SER A 150 18.15 5.58 -34.72
N ASN A 151 19.16 5.80 -35.58
CA ASN A 151 19.20 6.92 -36.52
C ASN A 151 18.97 6.52 -38.00
N SER A 152 18.78 5.21 -38.25
CA SER A 152 18.60 4.64 -39.60
C SER A 152 17.11 4.53 -40.01
N THR A 153 16.18 4.61 -39.06
CA THR A 153 14.74 4.39 -39.30
C THR A 153 13.96 5.64 -39.74
N ASN A 154 14.59 6.82 -39.85
CA ASN A 154 13.87 8.07 -40.20
C ASN A 154 14.08 8.58 -41.64
N ARG A 155 14.47 7.73 -42.60
CA ARG A 155 14.49 8.10 -44.04
C ARG A 155 14.00 6.95 -44.92
N ARG A 156 12.69 6.76 -45.01
CA ARG A 156 12.02 6.14 -46.18
C ARG A 156 10.50 6.40 -46.12
N GLY A 157 10.09 7.53 -46.68
CA GLY A 157 8.77 7.77 -47.28
C GLY A 157 9.04 8.42 -48.64
N PRO A 158 8.46 7.90 -49.73
CA PRO A 158 7.06 8.15 -50.07
C PRO A 158 6.20 6.89 -50.23
#